data_AF-A0A0J7JV24-F1
#
_entry.id   AF-A0A0J7JV24-F1
#
_cell.length_a   1.000
_cell.length_b   1.000
_cell.length_c   1.000
_cell.angle_alpha   90.00
_cell.angle_beta   90.00
_cell.angle_gamma   90.00
#
_symmetry.space_group_name_H-M   'P 1'
#
loop_
_entity.id
_entity.type
_entity.pdbx_description
1 polymer ?
#
loop_
_entity_poly.entity_id
_entity_poly.type
_entity_poly.pdbx_seq_one_letter_code
_entity_poly.pdbx_strand_id
1 'polypeptide(L)'
;MSTALPSCIKVAHPSTDIKKGSLVLITDERYPPGKWPLARVTHLHPGPDGLTRVVTVKTATFTYKRPITKLCILPTDPNAVCSTNLLSKAGGNVKETTCLTDESSE
;
A
#
# COMPACT_ATOMS: atom_id res chain seq x y z
N MET A 1 -43.30 -12.30 -5.71
CA MET A 1 -42.34 -12.84 -4.73
C MET A 1 -40.97 -12.29 -5.10
N SER A 2 -40.56 -11.21 -4.44
CA SER A 2 -39.40 -10.39 -4.85
C SER A 2 -38.16 -10.85 -4.08
N THR A 3 -37.21 -11.48 -4.75
CA THR A 3 -35.91 -11.84 -4.17
C THR A 3 -34.95 -10.66 -4.31
N ALA A 4 -34.88 -9.82 -3.29
CA ALA A 4 -33.82 -8.83 -3.15
C ALA A 4 -32.52 -9.56 -2.75
N LEU A 5 -31.60 -9.72 -3.71
CA LEU A 5 -30.22 -10.09 -3.37
C LEU A 5 -29.55 -8.88 -2.72
N PRO A 6 -28.97 -9.02 -1.51
CA PRO A 6 -28.25 -7.92 -0.89
C PRO A 6 -27.08 -7.53 -1.80
N SER A 7 -27.08 -6.25 -2.13
CA SER A 7 -26.03 -5.47 -2.78
C SER A 7 -24.71 -6.24 -2.88
N CYS A 8 -24.41 -6.66 -4.10
CA CYS A 8 -23.12 -7.21 -4.46
C CYS A 8 -22.03 -6.36 -3.81
N ILE A 9 -21.21 -7.02 -2.98
CA ILE A 9 -19.94 -6.50 -2.51
C ILE A 9 -19.19 -6.14 -3.80
N LYS A 10 -19.22 -4.86 -4.15
CA LYS A 10 -18.51 -4.34 -5.30
C LYS A 10 -17.06 -4.55 -4.96
N VAL A 11 -16.48 -5.64 -5.46
CA VAL A 11 -15.05 -5.73 -5.68
C VAL A 11 -14.74 -4.48 -6.45
N ALA A 12 -14.16 -3.51 -5.73
CA ALA A 12 -13.63 -2.32 -6.35
C ALA A 12 -12.79 -2.86 -7.50
N HIS A 13 -12.99 -2.31 -8.68
CA HIS A 13 -11.99 -2.43 -9.71
C HIS A 13 -11.09 -1.22 -9.46
N PRO A 14 -10.22 -1.19 -8.42
CA PRO A 14 -9.24 -0.15 -8.40
C PRO A 14 -8.35 -0.47 -9.60
N SER A 15 -8.31 0.43 -10.57
CA SER A 15 -7.14 0.57 -11.42
C SER A 15 -5.98 1.05 -10.54
N THR A 16 -5.61 0.27 -9.52
CA THR A 16 -4.43 0.47 -8.71
C THR A 16 -3.30 -0.16 -9.49
N ASP A 17 -2.54 0.67 -10.17
CA ASP A 17 -1.26 0.27 -10.74
C ASP A 17 -0.41 -0.37 -9.64
N ILE A 18 -0.17 -1.67 -9.77
CA ILE A 18 0.72 -2.38 -8.86
C ILE A 18 2.14 -1.87 -9.08
N LYS A 19 2.76 -1.38 -8.01
CA LYS A 19 4.15 -0.94 -8.02
C LYS A 19 5.03 -1.93 -7.27
N LYS A 20 6.32 -1.93 -7.61
CA LYS A 20 7.32 -2.64 -6.81
C LYS A 20 7.32 -2.03 -5.40
N GLY A 21 7.32 -2.89 -4.39
CA GLY A 21 7.29 -2.49 -2.99
C GLY A 21 5.90 -2.36 -2.37
N SER A 22 4.82 -2.44 -3.16
CA SER A 22 3.44 -2.43 -2.64
C SER A 22 3.14 -3.65 -1.77
N LEU A 23 2.31 -3.43 -0.75
CA LEU A 23 1.86 -4.47 0.18
C LEU A 23 0.56 -5.10 -0.34
N VAL A 24 0.49 -6.43 -0.33
CA VAL A 24 -0.62 -7.20 -0.90
C VAL A 24 -0.98 -8.38 0.01
N LEU A 25 -2.25 -8.76 0.02
CA LEU A 25 -2.74 -10.02 0.60
C LEU A 25 -2.88 -11.06 -0.51
N ILE A 26 -2.50 -12.31 -0.21
CA ILE A 26 -2.59 -13.41 -1.18
C ILE A 26 -3.90 -14.17 -0.94
N THR A 27 -4.79 -14.12 -1.93
CA THR A 27 -6.09 -14.81 -1.92
C THR A 27 -5.97 -16.13 -2.71
N ASP A 28 -5.29 -17.10 -2.12
CA ASP A 28 -5.19 -18.47 -2.66
C ASP A 28 -6.21 -19.39 -1.97
N GLU A 29 -6.78 -20.32 -2.73
CA GLU A 29 -7.69 -21.36 -2.26
C GLU A 29 -7.02 -22.32 -1.27
N ARG A 30 -5.69 -22.36 -1.29
CA ARG A 30 -4.88 -23.11 -0.32
C ARG A 30 -4.98 -22.58 1.10
N TYR A 31 -5.38 -21.32 1.27
CA TYR A 31 -5.52 -20.71 2.60
C TYR A 31 -7.00 -20.71 3.01
N PRO A 32 -7.31 -21.13 4.25
CA PRO A 32 -8.67 -21.05 4.74
C PRO A 32 -9.16 -19.59 4.75
N PRO A 33 -10.47 -19.36 4.59
CA PRO A 33 -11.03 -18.01 4.63
C PRO A 33 -10.63 -17.32 5.94
N GLY A 34 -10.13 -16.09 5.83
CA GLY A 34 -9.68 -15.28 6.97
C GLY A 34 -8.19 -15.43 7.36
N LYS A 35 -7.42 -16.31 6.71
CA LYS A 35 -5.97 -16.45 6.95
C LYS A 35 -5.15 -16.23 5.69
N TRP A 36 -5.29 -15.06 5.09
CA TRP A 36 -4.51 -14.70 3.90
C TRP A 36 -3.16 -14.12 4.30
N PRO A 37 -2.04 -14.67 3.78
CA PRO A 37 -0.73 -14.17 4.13
C PRO A 37 -0.48 -12.81 3.49
N LEU A 38 0.17 -11.95 4.27
CA LEU A 38 0.69 -10.67 3.83
C LEU A 38 1.98 -10.87 3.05
N ALA A 39 2.09 -10.20 1.91
CA ALA A 39 3.29 -10.23 1.09
C ALA A 39 3.61 -8.86 0.48
N ARG A 40 4.86 -8.69 0.07
CA ARG A 40 5.33 -7.49 -0.62
C ARG A 40 5.71 -7.81 -2.05
N VAL A 41 5.30 -6.97 -2.99
CA VAL A 41 5.66 -7.13 -4.41
C VAL A 41 7.13 -6.79 -4.59
N THR A 42 7.92 -7.73 -5.11
CA THR A 42 9.35 -7.53 -5.38
C THR A 42 9.64 -7.28 -6.86
N HIS A 43 8.88 -7.92 -7.76
CA HIS A 43 9.10 -7.81 -9.21
C HIS A 43 7.78 -7.84 -9.99
N LEU A 44 7.70 -7.05 -11.06
CA LEU A 44 6.56 -7.01 -11.99
C LEU A 44 6.96 -7.71 -13.28
N HIS A 45 6.13 -8.63 -13.78
CA HIS A 45 6.35 -9.31 -15.06
C HIS A 45 5.30 -8.81 -16.07
N PRO A 46 5.59 -7.71 -16.78
CA PRO A 46 4.72 -7.25 -17.86
C PRO A 46 4.73 -8.25 -19.02
N GLY A 47 3.56 -8.45 -19.63
CA GLY A 47 3.44 -9.22 -20.87
C GLY A 47 3.87 -8.41 -22.10
N PRO A 48 3.78 -9.01 -23.29
CA PRO A 48 4.06 -8.31 -24.56
C PRO A 48 3.16 -7.09 -24.78
N ASP A 49 1.94 -7.10 -24.22
CA ASP A 49 1.00 -5.98 -24.29
C ASP A 49 1.33 -4.82 -23.33
N GLY A 50 2.42 -4.91 -22.56
CA GLY A 50 2.77 -3.95 -21.50
C GLY A 50 1.96 -4.10 -20.21
N LEU A 51 0.90 -4.92 -20.21
CA LEU A 51 0.08 -5.19 -19.03
C LEU A 51 0.76 -6.20 -18.10
N THR A 52 0.95 -5.82 -16.84
CA THR A 52 1.42 -6.75 -15.80
C THR A 52 0.26 -7.64 -15.39
N ARG A 53 0.40 -8.95 -15.57
CA ARG A 53 -0.58 -9.97 -15.15
C ARG A 53 -0.07 -10.84 -14.03
N VAL A 54 1.26 -10.98 -13.94
CA VAL A 54 1.96 -11.80 -12.95
C VAL A 54 2.99 -10.95 -12.23
N VAL A 55 3.08 -11.12 -10.91
CA VAL A 55 4.05 -10.44 -10.07
C VAL A 55 4.78 -11.46 -9.19
N THR A 56 6.01 -11.13 -8.82
CA THR A 56 6.74 -11.88 -7.78
C THR A 56 6.46 -11.21 -6.45
N VAL A 57 5.97 -12.01 -5.50
CA VAL A 57 5.68 -11.58 -4.15
C VAL A 57 6.62 -12.27 -3.17
N LYS A 58 7.02 -11.55 -2.15
CA LYS A 58 7.81 -12.06 -1.03
C LYS A 58 6.92 -12.09 0.21
N THR A 59 6.65 -13.29 0.68
CA THR A 59 6.06 -13.57 2.00
C THR A 59 7.20 -13.70 3.01
N ALA A 60 6.88 -13.80 4.31
CA ALA A 60 7.86 -14.00 5.37
C ALA A 60 8.79 -15.21 5.14
N THR A 61 8.27 -16.26 4.49
CA THR A 61 8.94 -17.56 4.35
C THR A 61 9.49 -17.83 2.95
N PHE A 62 8.81 -17.36 1.90
CA PHE A 62 9.13 -17.71 0.52
C PHE A 62 8.84 -16.57 -0.45
N THR A 63 9.54 -16.58 -1.58
CA THR A 63 9.32 -15.67 -2.71
C THR A 63 8.87 -16.46 -3.92
N TYR A 64 7.75 -16.09 -4.52
CA TYR A 64 7.11 -16.87 -5.57
C TYR A 64 6.24 -15.99 -6.48
N LYS A 65 5.93 -16.51 -7.66
CA LYS A 65 5.13 -15.80 -8.67
C LYS A 65 3.65 -16.07 -8.46
N ARG A 66 2.83 -15.01 -8.53
CA ARG A 66 1.38 -15.09 -8.48
C ARG A 66 0.70 -14.15 -9.47
N PRO A 67 -0.43 -14.58 -10.06
CA PRO A 67 -1.24 -13.71 -10.90
C PRO A 67 -1.92 -12.63 -10.04
N ILE A 68 -2.09 -11.44 -10.60
CA ILE A 68 -2.70 -10.30 -9.90
C ILE A 68 -4.13 -10.59 -9.48
N THR A 69 -4.86 -11.43 -10.22
CA THR A 69 -6.24 -11.84 -9.89
C THR A 69 -6.36 -12.59 -8.56
N LYS A 70 -5.24 -13.10 -8.02
CA LYS A 70 -5.16 -13.80 -6.73
C LYS A 70 -4.51 -12.93 -5.65
N LEU A 71 -4.43 -11.62 -5.87
CA LEU A 71 -3.85 -10.65 -4.94
C LEU A 71 -4.86 -9.55 -4.63
N CYS A 72 -4.88 -9.12 -3.38
CA CYS A 72 -5.62 -7.94 -2.93
C CYS A 72 -4.61 -6.88 -2.50
N ILE A 73 -4.62 -5.73 -3.16
CA ILE A 73 -3.65 -4.65 -2.91
C ILE A 73 -4.12 -3.85 -1.71
N LEU A 74 -3.22 -3.60 -0.76
CA LEU A 74 -3.51 -2.76 0.39
C LEU A 74 -3.16 -1.30 0.06
N PRO A 75 -4.01 -0.33 0.44
CA PRO A 75 -3.63 1.07 0.37
C PRO A 75 -2.42 1.28 1.28
N THR A 76 -1.28 1.58 0.66
CA THR A 76 -0.05 1.91 1.36
C THR A 76 0.32 3.29 0.88
N ASP A 77 0.23 4.28 1.77
CA ASP A 77 0.71 5.63 1.47
C ASP A 77 2.23 5.56 1.30
N PRO A 78 2.78 5.80 0.10
CA PRO A 78 4.22 5.72 -0.13
C PRO A 78 4.99 6.83 0.60
N ASN A 79 4.29 7.74 1.29
CA ASN A 79 4.83 8.84 2.08
C ASN A 79 4.42 8.80 3.56
N ALA A 80 3.90 7.67 4.06
CA ALA A 80 3.70 7.50 5.49
C ALA A 80 5.05 7.25 6.18
N VAL A 81 5.82 8.31 6.41
CA VAL A 81 6.47 8.44 7.71
C VAL A 81 5.34 8.35 8.72
N CYS A 82 5.45 7.44 9.68
CA CYS A 82 4.59 7.49 10.86
C CYS A 82 4.96 8.78 11.60
N SER A 83 4.34 9.89 11.22
CA SER A 83 3.98 10.90 12.19
C SER A 83 3.11 10.17 13.19
N THR A 84 3.72 9.76 14.30
CA THR A 84 3.00 9.38 15.51
C THR A 84 2.23 10.61 15.97
N ASN A 85 1.08 10.87 15.37
CA ASN A 85 0.09 11.76 15.91
C ASN A 85 -1.13 10.90 16.28
N LEU A 86 -0.89 9.94 17.18
CA LEU A 86 -1.77 9.89 18.33
C LEU A 86 -1.71 11.28 18.96
N LEU A 87 -2.81 12.00 18.88
CA LEU A 87 -3.04 13.28 19.53
C LEU A 87 -2.45 13.27 20.95
N SER A 88 -1.29 13.91 21.14
CA SER A 88 -0.82 14.31 22.45
C SER A 88 -0.57 15.80 22.44
N LYS A 89 -1.54 16.48 23.04
CA LYS A 89 -1.51 17.89 23.42
C LYS A 89 -0.58 18.01 24.64
N ALA A 90 0.58 18.62 24.46
CA ALA A 90 1.40 19.29 25.50
C ALA A 90 2.29 20.27 24.73
N GLY A 91 2.15 21.60 24.81
CA GLY A 91 2.23 22.41 26.03
C GLY A 91 3.68 22.86 26.22
N GLY A 92 4.04 24.08 25.83
CA GLY A 92 5.38 24.65 26.09
C GLY A 92 5.72 25.86 25.21
N ASN A 93 6.11 26.96 25.84
CA ASN A 93 6.12 28.35 25.36
C ASN A 93 7.55 28.89 25.08
N VAL A 94 7.63 30.00 24.31
CA VAL A 94 8.62 31.12 24.31
C VAL A 94 10.10 30.80 24.01
N LYS A 95 10.83 31.45 23.09
CA LYS A 95 11.08 32.87 22.73
C LYS A 95 11.83 32.85 21.38
N GLU A 96 11.43 33.57 20.33
CA GLU A 96 11.57 35.01 20.05
C GLU A 96 12.95 35.46 19.50
N THR A 97 12.88 36.30 18.47
CA THR A 97 13.86 37.29 17.96
C THR A 97 14.88 36.77 16.91
N THR A 98 14.69 37.14 15.63
CA THR A 98 15.27 38.31 14.93
C THR A 98 16.76 38.10 14.60
N CYS A 99 17.32 38.42 13.43
CA CYS A 99 16.84 39.18 12.28
C CYS A 99 17.75 38.86 11.07
N LEU A 100 17.24 39.21 9.90
CA LEU A 100 17.99 39.40 8.67
C LEU A 100 19.18 40.33 8.90
N THR A 101 20.35 39.96 8.40
CA THR A 101 21.28 40.90 7.75
C THR A 101 22.02 40.18 6.64
N ASP A 102 21.87 40.79 5.47
CA ASP A 102 22.66 40.69 4.26
C ASP A 102 24.16 40.97 4.53
N GLU A 103 24.98 40.73 3.50
CA GLU A 103 26.23 41.46 3.19
C GLU A 103 27.58 40.70 3.31
N SER A 104 28.27 40.69 2.15
CA SER A 104 29.73 40.60 1.87
C SER A 104 30.48 39.30 2.19
N SER A 105 31.11 38.65 1.19
CA SER A 105 32.47 38.95 0.64
C SER A 105 33.52 39.00 1.76
N GLU A 106 34.57 38.19 1.78
CA GLU A 106 35.52 37.81 0.71
C GLU A 106 36.22 36.48 1.05
#